data_AF-A0A2M8H9N5-F1
#
_entry.id   AF-A0A2M8H9N5-F1
#
_cell.length_a   1.000
_cell.length_b   1.000
_cell.length_c   1.000
_cell.angle_alpha   90.00
_cell.angle_beta   90.00
_cell.angle_gamma   90.00
#
_symmetry.space_group_name_H-M   'P 1'
#
loop_
_entity.id
_entity.type
_entity.pdbx_description
1 polymer ?
#
loop_
_entity_poly.entity_id
_entity_poly.type
_entity_poly.pdbx_seq_one_letter_code
_entity_poly.pdbx_strand_id
1 'polypeptide(L)'
;MVGMKFIGILSLLVVSLFMSGCGPSIDALSETVRNSMQQQFDTNEQFKSYGLKAEKVTLIHEQDKKYKGAASVVLNGKAHEVIISVTADGNNVIWEAPPGSFMFIAQIEMQKILNSSQEDVSLTQAEQAEFDRQVAVEMEKIREQAKIEYEKNMKELMGK
;
A
#
# COMPACT_ATOMS: atom_id res chain seq x y z
N MET A 1 -9.61 -37.16 -74.70
CA MET A 1 -10.81 -36.43 -74.23
C MET A 1 -10.96 -36.78 -72.75
N VAL A 2 -10.15 -36.20 -71.85
CA VAL A 2 -10.41 -34.96 -71.06
C VAL A 2 -11.84 -34.94 -70.51
N GLY A 3 -12.13 -34.91 -69.21
CA GLY A 3 -11.30 -34.82 -68.01
C GLY A 3 -12.18 -35.14 -66.80
N MET A 4 -11.70 -36.04 -65.96
CA MET A 4 -12.28 -36.38 -64.66
C MET A 4 -11.47 -35.63 -63.59
N LYS A 5 -12.14 -35.16 -62.53
CA LYS A 5 -11.59 -34.74 -61.22
C LYS A 5 -11.00 -33.33 -61.09
N PHE A 6 -11.80 -32.28 -60.88
CA PHE A 6 -11.31 -31.05 -60.20
C PHE A 6 -12.39 -30.19 -59.50
N ILE A 7 -13.59 -30.71 -59.23
CA ILE A 7 -14.69 -29.91 -58.64
C ILE A 7 -14.69 -29.93 -57.09
N GLY A 8 -13.89 -30.79 -56.45
CA GLY A 8 -13.86 -30.89 -54.98
C GLY A 8 -12.82 -30.01 -54.27
N ILE A 9 -11.84 -29.46 -54.98
CA ILE A 9 -10.67 -28.79 -54.34
C ILE A 9 -10.85 -27.27 -54.28
N LEU A 10 -11.64 -26.68 -55.19
CA LEU A 10 -11.85 -25.22 -55.23
C LEU A 10 -12.76 -24.71 -54.10
N SER A 11 -13.58 -25.58 -53.50
CA SER A 11 -14.49 -25.21 -52.40
C SER A 11 -13.83 -25.19 -51.02
N LEU A 12 -12.60 -25.72 -50.87
CA LEU A 12 -11.93 -25.79 -49.56
C LEU A 12 -11.02 -24.58 -49.27
N LEU A 13 -10.74 -23.74 -50.28
CA LEU A 13 -9.81 -22.60 -50.16
C LEU A 13 -10.48 -21.28 -49.78
N VAL A 14 -11.81 -21.19 -49.80
CA VAL A 14 -12.55 -19.96 -49.48
C VAL A 14 -12.91 -19.84 -47.99
N VAL A 15 -12.84 -20.94 -47.23
CA VAL A 15 -13.18 -20.94 -45.78
C VAL A 15 -11.98 -20.57 -44.89
N SER A 16 -10.75 -20.58 -45.42
CA SER A 16 -9.54 -20.31 -44.64
C SER A 16 -9.17 -18.83 -44.49
N LEU A 17 -9.92 -17.90 -45.09
CA LEU A 17 -9.57 -16.46 -45.08
C LEU A 17 -10.17 -15.63 -43.92
N PHE A 18 -10.88 -16.23 -42.96
CA PHE A 18 -11.43 -15.49 -41.82
C PHE A 18 -10.51 -15.39 -40.59
N MET A 19 -9.29 -15.94 -40.63
CA MET A 19 -8.31 -15.79 -39.54
C MET A 19 -7.41 -14.56 -39.71
N SER A 20 -7.99 -13.37 -39.86
CA SER A 20 -7.23 -12.12 -39.91
C SER A 20 -7.60 -11.21 -38.74
N GLY A 21 -6.88 -11.39 -37.63
CA GLY A 21 -6.52 -10.30 -36.71
C GLY A 21 -7.55 -9.85 -35.67
N CYS A 22 -7.82 -10.68 -34.65
CA CYS A 22 -8.22 -10.15 -33.35
C CYS A 22 -6.96 -9.72 -32.59
N GLY A 23 -6.70 -8.42 -32.49
CA GLY A 23 -5.80 -7.90 -31.44
C GLY A 23 -6.34 -8.29 -30.06
N PRO A 24 -5.50 -8.32 -29.01
CA PRO A 24 -5.97 -8.60 -27.65
C PRO A 24 -7.10 -7.63 -27.28
N SER A 25 -8.16 -8.14 -26.67
CA SER A 25 -9.24 -7.29 -26.18
C SER A 25 -8.69 -6.31 -25.14
N ILE A 26 -9.34 -5.16 -24.99
CA ILE A 26 -8.94 -4.15 -24.01
C ILE A 26 -8.95 -4.71 -22.58
N ASP A 27 -9.81 -5.68 -22.31
CA ASP A 27 -9.87 -6.40 -21.04
C ASP A 27 -8.62 -7.27 -20.82
N ALA A 28 -8.22 -8.04 -21.83
CA ALA A 28 -6.99 -8.84 -21.77
C ALA A 28 -5.74 -7.96 -21.62
N LEU A 29 -5.72 -6.81 -22.29
CA LEU A 29 -4.64 -5.83 -22.13
C LEU A 29 -4.64 -5.25 -20.71
N SER A 30 -5.81 -4.90 -20.17
CA SER A 30 -5.94 -4.39 -18.81
C SER A 30 -5.44 -5.40 -17.77
N GLU A 31 -5.77 -6.67 -17.94
CA GLU A 31 -5.29 -7.74 -17.08
C GLU A 31 -3.77 -7.95 -17.19
N THR A 32 -3.22 -7.86 -18.40
CA THR A 32 -1.77 -7.94 -18.64
C THR A 32 -1.04 -6.80 -17.92
N VAL A 33 -1.54 -5.57 -18.03
CA VAL A 33 -0.99 -4.41 -17.33
C VAL A 33 -1.10 -4.58 -15.81
N ARG A 34 -2.24 -5.06 -15.31
CA ARG A 34 -2.43 -5.34 -13.87
C ARG A 34 -1.40 -6.34 -13.36
N ASN A 35 -1.19 -7.44 -14.08
CA ASN A 35 -0.21 -8.47 -13.73
C ASN A 35 1.22 -7.94 -13.75
N SER A 36 1.58 -7.19 -14.80
CA SER A 36 2.89 -6.54 -14.91
C SER A 36 3.12 -5.55 -13.77
N MET A 37 2.12 -4.73 -13.44
CA MET A 37 2.18 -3.80 -12.32
C MET A 37 2.34 -4.51 -10.98
N GLN A 38 1.57 -5.58 -10.74
CA GLN A 38 1.70 -6.38 -9.53
C GLN A 38 3.10 -6.99 -9.41
N GLN A 39 3.62 -7.56 -10.51
CA GLN A 39 4.98 -8.09 -10.53
C GLN A 39 6.00 -7.01 -10.17
N GLN A 40 5.87 -5.81 -10.73
CA GLN A 40 6.76 -4.69 -10.41
C GLN A 40 6.65 -4.28 -8.93
N PHE A 41 5.44 -4.28 -8.35
CA PHE A 41 5.27 -4.04 -6.92
C PHE A 41 5.91 -5.11 -6.05
N ASP A 42 5.83 -6.38 -6.46
CA ASP A 42 6.36 -7.50 -5.68
C ASP A 42 7.90 -7.63 -5.78
N THR A 43 8.51 -7.21 -6.90
CA THR A 43 9.94 -7.44 -7.15
C THR A 43 10.82 -6.20 -7.05
N ASN A 44 10.31 -5.00 -7.33
CA ASN A 44 11.13 -3.79 -7.35
C ASN A 44 11.47 -3.35 -5.92
N GLU A 45 12.73 -3.01 -5.66
CA GLU A 45 13.19 -2.62 -4.32
C GLU A 45 12.47 -1.41 -3.75
N GLN A 46 12.06 -0.48 -4.63
CA GLN A 46 11.29 0.69 -4.26
C GLN A 46 9.89 0.33 -3.75
N PHE A 47 9.29 -0.79 -4.18
CA PHE A 47 7.87 -1.08 -3.92
C PHE A 47 7.63 -2.30 -3.04
N LYS A 48 8.55 -3.28 -3.05
CA LYS A 48 8.38 -4.60 -2.40
C LYS A 48 8.05 -4.54 -0.91
N SER A 49 8.55 -3.52 -0.20
CA SER A 49 8.33 -3.35 1.24
C SER A 49 6.95 -2.83 1.61
N TYR A 50 6.20 -2.24 0.67
CA TYR A 50 4.92 -1.61 0.94
C TYR A 50 3.72 -2.56 0.82
N GLY A 51 3.90 -3.75 0.23
CA GLY A 51 2.81 -4.71 0.04
C GLY A 51 1.69 -4.18 -0.87
N LEU A 52 2.03 -3.36 -1.86
CA LEU A 52 1.05 -2.79 -2.81
C LEU A 52 0.31 -3.88 -3.59
N LYS A 53 -0.99 -3.66 -3.81
CA LYS A 53 -1.82 -4.55 -4.63
C LYS A 53 -2.46 -3.82 -5.80
N ALA A 54 -2.19 -4.27 -7.01
CA ALA A 54 -2.87 -3.82 -8.21
C ALA A 54 -4.17 -4.63 -8.39
N GLU A 55 -5.30 -4.08 -7.94
CA GLU A 55 -6.58 -4.79 -7.95
C GLU A 55 -7.27 -4.75 -9.31
N LYS A 56 -7.27 -3.58 -9.94
CA LYS A 56 -7.97 -3.37 -11.21
C LYS A 56 -7.20 -2.38 -12.05
N VAL A 57 -7.21 -2.61 -13.36
CA VAL A 57 -6.78 -1.64 -14.36
C VAL A 57 -7.95 -1.44 -15.31
N THR A 58 -8.27 -0.19 -15.61
CA THR A 58 -9.26 0.17 -16.63
C THR A 58 -8.55 0.99 -17.70
N LEU A 59 -8.58 0.52 -18.94
CA LEU A 59 -7.97 1.19 -20.07
C LEU A 59 -9.04 1.73 -21.02
N ILE A 60 -8.73 2.85 -21.65
CA ILE A 60 -9.43 3.40 -22.80
C ILE A 60 -8.43 3.50 -23.96
N HIS A 61 -8.89 3.16 -25.17
CA HIS A 61 -8.09 3.35 -26.38
C HIS A 61 -8.00 4.84 -26.71
N GLU A 62 -6.80 5.33 -27.02
CA GLU A 62 -6.60 6.71 -27.47
C GLU A 62 -6.36 6.75 -28.99
N GLN A 63 -5.15 6.37 -29.41
CA GLN A 63 -4.73 6.40 -30.81
C GLN A 63 -3.68 5.33 -31.05
N ASP A 64 -3.76 4.66 -32.21
CA ASP A 64 -2.85 3.60 -32.62
C ASP A 64 -2.70 2.51 -31.54
N LYS A 65 -1.50 2.43 -30.97
CA LYS A 65 -1.04 1.47 -29.97
C LYS A 65 -1.07 2.04 -28.56
N LYS A 66 -1.66 3.22 -28.37
CA LYS A 66 -1.67 3.96 -27.11
C LYS A 66 -3.03 3.89 -26.41
N TYR A 67 -2.96 3.74 -25.11
CA TYR A 67 -4.09 3.65 -24.22
C TYR A 67 -3.81 4.52 -22.99
N LYS A 68 -4.86 5.10 -22.42
CA LYS A 68 -4.81 5.71 -21.10
C LYS A 68 -5.69 4.95 -20.15
N GLY A 69 -5.41 5.05 -18.87
CA GLY A 69 -6.23 4.36 -17.89
C GLY A 69 -5.97 4.78 -16.47
N ALA A 70 -6.68 4.10 -15.58
CA ALA A 70 -6.51 4.18 -14.15
C ALA A 70 -6.30 2.78 -13.59
N ALA A 71 -5.30 2.65 -12.72
CA ALA A 71 -5.07 1.48 -11.90
C ALA A 71 -5.56 1.75 -10.47
N SER A 72 -6.39 0.87 -9.93
CA SER A 72 -6.73 0.84 -8.52
C SER A 72 -5.62 0.10 -7.78
N VAL A 73 -4.84 0.86 -6.99
CA VAL A 73 -3.73 0.36 -6.20
C VAL A 73 -4.10 0.42 -4.72
N VAL A 74 -4.08 -0.72 -4.05
CA VAL A 74 -4.38 -0.80 -2.62
C VAL A 74 -3.10 -0.78 -1.81
N LEU A 75 -3.09 0.08 -0.79
CA LEU A 75 -2.07 0.16 0.26
C LEU A 75 -2.76 0.25 1.62
N ASN A 76 -2.40 -0.64 2.55
CA ASN A 76 -2.96 -0.69 3.90
C ASN A 76 -4.50 -0.71 3.92
N GLY A 77 -5.11 -1.45 2.98
CA GLY A 77 -6.57 -1.58 2.86
C GLY A 77 -7.28 -0.38 2.22
N LYS A 78 -6.55 0.66 1.80
CA LYS A 78 -7.12 1.82 1.10
C LYS A 78 -6.77 1.78 -0.38
N ALA A 79 -7.78 1.97 -1.23
CA ALA A 79 -7.60 2.10 -2.67
C ALA A 79 -7.15 3.51 -3.07
N HIS A 80 -6.20 3.57 -3.98
CA HIS A 80 -5.65 4.78 -4.58
C HIS A 80 -5.68 4.64 -6.10
N GLU A 81 -6.25 5.62 -6.80
CA GLU A 81 -6.25 5.63 -8.25
C GLU A 81 -4.92 6.20 -8.79
N VAL A 82 -4.28 5.43 -9.65
CA VAL A 82 -3.04 5.78 -10.34
C VAL A 82 -3.31 5.90 -11.83
N ILE A 83 -3.18 7.10 -12.37
CA ILE A 83 -3.29 7.32 -13.81
C ILE A 83 -2.07 6.71 -14.49
N ILE A 84 -2.32 5.98 -15.58
CA ILE A 84 -1.30 5.32 -16.38
C ILE A 84 -1.49 5.59 -17.86
N SER A 85 -0.37 5.61 -18.58
CA SER A 85 -0.30 5.52 -20.03
C SER A 85 0.22 4.14 -20.41
N VAL A 86 -0.35 3.51 -21.41
CA VAL A 86 0.03 2.17 -21.87
C VAL A 86 0.29 2.21 -23.37
N THR A 87 1.39 1.58 -23.80
CA THR A 87 1.68 1.32 -25.21
C THR A 87 1.74 -0.19 -25.43
N ALA A 88 0.97 -0.70 -26.39
CA ALA A 88 0.92 -2.12 -26.72
C ALA A 88 1.02 -2.35 -28.23
N ASP A 89 1.99 -3.16 -28.67
CA ASP A 89 2.25 -3.40 -30.10
C ASP A 89 1.80 -4.77 -30.61
N GLY A 90 1.13 -5.55 -29.78
CA GLY A 90 0.72 -6.93 -30.02
C GLY A 90 1.64 -7.97 -29.40
N ASN A 91 2.92 -7.64 -29.18
CA ASN A 91 3.91 -8.53 -28.57
C ASN A 91 4.40 -8.01 -27.22
N ASN A 92 4.50 -6.68 -27.09
CA ASN A 92 5.03 -5.98 -25.94
C ASN A 92 3.96 -5.07 -25.35
N VAL A 93 3.97 -4.95 -24.02
CA VAL A 93 3.12 -4.04 -23.26
C VAL A 93 4.02 -3.26 -22.31
N ILE A 94 4.00 -1.94 -22.45
CA ILE A 94 4.71 -1.02 -21.56
C ILE A 94 3.67 -0.10 -20.92
N TRP A 95 3.75 0.07 -19.61
CA TRP A 95 2.93 1.03 -18.88
C TRP A 95 3.82 1.99 -18.11
N GLU A 96 3.35 3.22 -17.99
CA GLU A 96 4.04 4.29 -17.30
C GLU A 96 3.05 5.05 -16.44
N ALA A 97 3.46 5.41 -15.23
CA ALA A 97 2.72 6.34 -14.39
C ALA A 97 3.44 7.70 -14.41
N PRO A 98 2.70 8.83 -14.49
CA PRO A 98 3.30 10.14 -14.34
C PRO A 98 4.11 10.28 -13.03
N PRO A 99 5.11 11.18 -13.00
CA PRO A 99 5.79 11.52 -11.76
C PRO A 99 4.79 11.92 -10.67
N GLY A 100 4.98 11.40 -9.47
CA GLY A 100 4.10 11.68 -8.33
C GLY A 100 2.83 10.82 -8.24
N SER A 101 2.54 9.95 -9.21
CA SER A 101 1.40 9.02 -9.13
C SER A 101 1.40 8.13 -7.88
N PHE A 102 2.56 7.88 -7.29
CA PHE A 102 2.73 7.07 -6.09
C PHE A 102 3.02 7.89 -4.82
N MET A 103 2.79 9.21 -4.82
CA MET A 103 3.09 10.09 -3.68
C MET A 103 2.28 9.72 -2.42
N PHE A 104 1.16 9.00 -2.57
CA PHE A 104 0.37 8.51 -1.45
C PHE A 104 1.17 7.57 -0.53
N ILE A 105 2.19 6.88 -1.05
CA ILE A 105 3.07 6.01 -0.26
C ILE A 105 3.82 6.87 0.78
N ALA A 106 4.48 7.93 0.32
CA ALA A 106 5.25 8.84 1.19
C ALA A 106 4.35 9.53 2.23
N GLN A 107 3.12 9.90 1.85
CA GLN A 107 2.16 10.51 2.79
C GLN A 107 1.81 9.55 3.94
N ILE A 108 1.61 8.27 3.64
CA ILE A 108 1.31 7.24 4.65
C ILE A 108 2.52 6.99 5.56
N GLU A 109 3.73 6.96 5.01
CA GLU A 109 4.94 6.82 5.82
C GLU A 109 5.12 8.00 6.79
N MET A 110 4.95 9.23 6.31
CA MET A 110 5.03 10.41 7.16
C MET A 110 3.97 10.36 8.27
N GLN A 111 2.73 9.99 7.95
CA GLN A 111 1.69 9.82 8.96
C GLN A 111 2.05 8.76 10.00
N LYS A 112 2.65 7.64 9.57
CA LYS A 112 3.10 6.59 10.48
C LYS A 112 4.15 7.11 11.47
N ILE A 113 5.12 7.90 10.99
CA ILE A 113 6.18 8.51 11.82
C ILE A 113 5.61 9.53 12.81
N LEU A 114 4.65 10.35 12.36
CA LEU A 114 4.01 11.35 13.22
C LEU A 114 3.17 10.69 14.32
N ASN A 115 2.44 9.63 13.99
CA ASN A 115 1.60 8.91 14.95
C ASN A 115 2.41 8.08 15.94
N SER A 116 3.50 7.43 15.51
CA SER A 116 4.38 6.69 16.44
C SER A 116 5.02 7.62 17.47
N SER A 117 5.36 8.85 17.07
CA SER A 117 5.89 9.87 17.99
C SER A 117 4.86 10.30 19.06
N GLN A 118 3.57 10.11 18.84
CA GLN A 118 2.53 10.41 19.83
C GLN A 118 2.30 9.26 20.80
N GLU A 119 2.48 8.02 20.35
CA GLU A 119 2.32 6.82 21.18
C GLU A 119 3.40 6.75 22.27
N ASP A 120 4.66 7.04 21.91
CA ASP A 120 5.79 7.13 22.84
C ASP A 120 5.58 8.25 23.90
N VAL A 121 4.92 9.34 23.51
CA VAL A 121 4.59 10.46 24.39
C VAL A 121 3.46 10.10 25.37
N SER A 122 2.56 9.19 25.00
CA SER A 122 1.48 8.73 25.89
C SER A 122 1.97 7.73 26.94
N LEU A 123 2.88 6.83 26.57
CA LEU A 123 3.49 5.86 27.49
C LEU A 123 4.36 6.58 28.53
N THR A 124 5.16 7.56 28.10
CA THR A 124 5.98 8.38 29.00
C THR A 124 5.17 9.24 29.98
N GLN A 125 4.03 9.80 29.54
CA GLN A 125 3.14 10.54 30.45
C GLN A 125 2.46 9.64 31.49
N ALA A 126 2.08 8.41 31.11
CA ALA A 126 1.51 7.44 32.04
C ALA A 126 2.54 7.00 33.09
N GLU A 127 3.78 6.72 32.67
CA GLU A 127 4.89 6.38 33.56
C GLU A 127 5.25 7.53 34.52
N GLN A 128 5.28 8.77 34.00
CA GLN A 128 5.53 9.97 34.81
C GLN A 128 4.42 10.19 35.86
N ALA A 129 3.16 10.03 35.47
CA ALA A 129 2.02 10.18 36.37
C ALA A 129 1.96 9.10 37.45
N GLU A 130 2.50 7.90 37.19
CA GLU A 130 2.62 6.84 38.19
C GLU A 130 3.78 7.12 39.16
N PHE A 131 4.92 7.59 38.65
CA PHE A 131 6.04 8.03 39.47
C PHE A 131 5.65 9.18 40.42
N ASP A 132 4.95 10.21 39.93
CA ASP A 132 4.50 11.34 40.75
C ASP A 132 3.57 10.91 41.88
N ARG A 133 2.70 9.91 41.64
CA ARG A 133 1.86 9.33 42.69
C ARG A 133 2.69 8.58 43.73
N GLN A 134 3.68 7.82 43.30
CA GLN A 134 4.55 7.10 44.23
C GLN A 134 5.36 8.07 45.10
N VAL A 135 5.88 9.15 44.51
CA VAL A 135 6.56 10.22 45.24
C VAL A 135 5.62 10.91 46.23
N ALA A 136 4.38 11.20 45.83
CA ALA A 136 3.40 11.81 46.74
C ALA A 136 3.09 10.93 47.95
N VAL A 137 2.88 9.63 47.73
CA VAL A 137 2.63 8.65 48.80
C VAL A 137 3.85 8.52 49.72
N GLU A 138 5.05 8.46 49.15
CA GLU A 138 6.27 8.30 49.95
C GLU A 138 6.58 9.56 50.77
N MET A 139 6.35 10.74 50.20
CA MET A 139 6.49 12.02 50.91
C MET A 139 5.49 12.15 52.07
N GLU A 140 4.28 11.60 51.91
CA GLU A 140 3.29 11.56 53.00
C GLU A 140 3.78 10.68 54.16
N LYS A 141 4.31 9.48 53.86
CA LYS A 141 4.91 8.60 54.89
C LYS A 141 6.07 9.27 55.63
N ILE A 142 6.97 9.95 54.91
CA ILE A 142 8.12 10.65 55.50
C ILE A 142 7.64 11.73 56.46
N ARG A 143 6.64 12.52 56.08
CA ARG A 143 6.07 13.57 56.95
C ARG A 143 5.47 12.98 58.21
N GLU A 144 4.78 11.86 58.11
CA GLU A 144 4.16 11.22 59.27
C GLU A 144 5.20 10.60 60.21
N GLN A 145 6.25 9.97 59.66
CA GLN A 145 7.38 9.50 60.45
C GLN A 145 8.10 10.65 61.17
N ALA A 146 8.34 11.77 60.48
CA ALA A 146 8.97 12.94 61.07
C ALA A 146 8.14 13.54 62.23
N LYS A 147 6.80 13.53 62.11
CA LYS A 147 5.91 13.93 63.21
C LYS A 147 6.03 13.00 64.42
N ILE A 148 5.95 11.69 64.18
CA ILE A 148 6.05 10.68 65.26
C ILE A 148 7.39 10.82 65.99
N GLU A 149 8.48 11.00 65.24
CA GLU A 149 9.81 11.18 65.80
C GLU A 149 9.95 12.50 66.58
N TYR A 150 9.38 13.59 66.06
CA TYR A 150 9.34 14.87 66.78
C TYR A 150 8.57 14.77 68.11
N GLU A 151 7.40 14.13 68.12
CA GLU A 151 6.61 13.92 69.34
C GLU A 151 7.32 13.05 70.36
N LYS A 152 8.00 11.99 69.90
CA LYS A 152 8.80 11.12 70.75
C LYS A 152 9.93 11.90 71.44
N ASN A 153 10.70 12.66 70.66
CA ASN A 153 11.82 13.46 71.18
C ASN A 153 11.33 14.53 72.18
N MET A 154 10.18 15.16 71.92
CA MET A 154 9.58 16.14 72.83
C MET A 154 9.11 15.52 74.16
N LYS A 155 8.56 14.31 74.14
CA LYS A 155 8.18 13.59 75.37
C LYS A 155 9.39 13.20 76.20
N GLU A 156 10.50 12.80 75.57
CA GLU A 156 11.76 12.51 76.26
C GLU A 156 12.38 13.77 76.91
N LEU A 157 12.24 14.95 76.26
CA LEU A 157 12.72 16.23 76.79
C LEU A 157 11.89 16.76 77.98
N MET A 158 10.59 16.51 78.00
CA MET A 158 9.68 16.98 79.07
C MET A 158 9.53 15.99 80.24
N GLY A 159 10.19 14.83 80.15
CA GLY A 159 10.12 13.73 81.13
C GLY A 159 11.30 13.61 82.10
N LYS A 160 12.11 14.67 82.27
CA LYS A 160 13.06 14.85 83.37
C LYS A 160 12.61 16.00 84.25
#